data_AF-A0AAV1B2V1-F1
#
_entry.id   AF-A0AAV1B2V1-F1
#
_cell.length_a   1.000
_cell.length_b   1.000
_cell.length_c   1.000
_cell.angle_alpha   90.00
_cell.angle_beta   90.00
_cell.angle_gamma   90.00
#
_symmetry.space_group_name_H-M   'P 1'
#
loop_
_entity.id
_entity.type
_entity.pdbx_description
1 polymer ?
#
loop_
_entity_poly.entity_id
_entity_poly.type
_entity_poly.pdbx_seq_one_letter_code
_entity_poly.pdbx_strand_id
1 'polypeptide(L)'
;MANSKYEYVKCFELEDEVMFPNFILVSINACKLSKPYDVNALNLMNSCAVAVLQEFADVVLAYGFSDEYTFVFKKSTKFYERRGSKVLSIISSFFSSVFVRKWREFFSQKEICSPPFFHGKVVACASIDALQAYLLWRQNICHLKNQYDQCFWRLVERGMNEREAREFIDGAKKRDLNDILFDEFNVNYNTLDPIFRQGSCILKTMVGAVVKYTETGAPVKRQRREIITVHSKKIASTRFWNEHSILLKELGVFVEEINNVKPEYVRSFEFDSKLMPSTWIVVRIDGCHFHRFSEIHEFAKPNDDRALNLMNSCAVAVSEEFRQDIVFAYGVSDEYSFILKKSTDLYERRASKIISAIVSFFTSTYVMRWKDFFPQRELSYPPSFDARAVCYPSTEILRDYLSWRQVDCHINNQYNTCFWKLVASGKSKREAQHSLKGAQLQKKIEELAIDYNKLPVMFRQGSSVFWDRVDNVLIDQESGESSENYGKVFVQHIDIIGSTFWLEHPGILDEKLYVSKKC
;
A
#
# COMPACT_ATOMS: atom_id res chain seq x y z
N MET A 1 7.11 24.77 23.22
CA MET A 1 7.69 24.12 24.41
C MET A 1 6.94 22.85 24.85
N ALA A 2 5.71 22.56 24.36
CA ALA A 2 5.07 21.25 24.61
C ALA A 2 5.61 20.12 23.72
N ASN A 3 5.83 20.37 22.43
CA ASN A 3 6.39 19.37 21.50
C ASN A 3 7.80 18.87 21.90
N SER A 4 8.63 19.72 22.52
CA SER A 4 10.00 19.36 22.89
C SER A 4 10.09 18.27 23.96
N LYS A 5 9.04 18.05 24.77
CA LYS A 5 9.01 16.97 25.77
C LYS A 5 9.06 15.59 25.12
N TYR A 6 8.32 15.43 24.02
CA TYR A 6 8.13 14.13 23.38
C TYR A 6 8.94 13.96 22.09
N GLU A 7 9.58 15.02 21.60
CA GLU A 7 10.30 15.02 20.33
C GLU A 7 11.41 13.95 20.23
N TYR A 8 11.94 13.51 21.37
CA TYR A 8 12.94 12.44 21.43
C TYR A 8 12.46 11.13 20.78
N VAL A 9 11.15 10.84 20.76
CA VAL A 9 10.61 9.62 20.14
C VAL A 9 10.90 9.50 18.64
N LYS A 10 11.27 10.61 17.98
CA LYS A 10 11.74 10.61 16.59
C LYS A 10 13.08 9.89 16.41
N CYS A 11 13.92 9.80 17.45
CA CYS A 11 15.21 9.13 17.35
C CYS A 11 15.11 7.60 17.15
N PHE A 12 13.92 7.03 17.35
CA PHE A 12 13.62 5.63 17.06
C PHE A 12 13.28 5.37 15.58
N GLU A 13 13.02 6.43 14.79
CA GLU A 13 12.81 6.28 13.36
C GLU A 13 14.13 5.85 12.70
N LEU A 14 14.10 4.74 11.96
CA LEU A 14 15.26 4.24 11.23
C LEU A 14 15.28 4.85 9.82
N GLU A 15 16.46 5.27 9.38
CA GLU A 15 16.71 5.57 7.98
C GLU A 15 16.80 4.25 7.19
N ASP A 16 16.06 4.17 6.09
CA ASP A 16 15.96 2.98 5.23
C ASP A 16 16.26 3.31 3.77
N GLU A 17 17.24 4.20 3.56
CA GLU A 17 17.70 4.59 2.24
C GLU A 17 18.26 3.37 1.47
N VAL A 18 17.74 3.15 0.25
CA VAL A 18 18.33 2.19 -0.67
C VAL A 18 19.61 2.80 -1.27
N MET A 19 20.76 2.31 -0.81
CA MET A 19 22.08 2.84 -1.16
C MET A 19 22.25 3.03 -2.68
N PHE A 20 22.68 4.21 -3.10
CA PHE A 20 23.14 4.46 -4.47
C PHE A 20 24.50 3.75 -4.68
N PRO A 21 24.76 3.08 -5.83
CA PRO A 21 24.06 3.15 -7.11
C PRO A 21 23.06 2.01 -7.40
N ASN A 22 22.53 1.34 -6.38
CA ASN A 22 21.63 0.19 -6.56
C ASN A 22 20.33 0.61 -7.26
N PHE A 23 19.79 -0.24 -8.13
CA PHE A 23 18.42 -0.11 -8.62
C PHE A 23 17.43 -0.36 -7.49
N ILE A 24 16.32 0.37 -7.50
CA ILE A 24 15.18 0.15 -6.60
C ILE A 24 14.14 -0.64 -7.37
N LEU A 25 13.84 -1.84 -6.91
CA LEU A 25 12.74 -2.65 -7.41
C LEU A 25 11.68 -2.75 -6.32
N VAL A 26 10.43 -2.44 -6.65
CA VAL A 26 9.29 -2.59 -5.74
C VAL A 26 8.46 -3.76 -6.22
N SER A 27 8.44 -4.84 -5.44
CA SER A 27 7.62 -6.02 -5.70
C SER A 27 6.40 -5.99 -4.79
N ILE A 28 5.20 -6.15 -5.36
CA ILE A 28 3.92 -6.23 -4.65
C ILE A 28 3.18 -7.50 -5.06
N ASN A 29 2.44 -8.08 -4.12
CA ASN A 29 1.66 -9.28 -4.31
C ASN A 29 0.28 -9.07 -3.66
N ALA A 30 -0.79 -9.39 -4.37
CA ALA A 30 -2.15 -9.28 -3.88
C ALA A 30 -2.41 -10.32 -2.78
N CYS A 31 -3.08 -9.88 -1.73
CA CYS A 31 -3.66 -10.73 -0.71
C CYS A 31 -5.12 -11.02 -1.08
N LYS A 32 -5.57 -12.26 -0.86
CA LYS A 32 -6.98 -12.66 -1.00
C LYS A 32 -7.60 -12.43 -2.40
N LEU A 33 -6.81 -12.51 -3.48
CA LEU A 33 -7.37 -12.52 -4.83
C LEU A 33 -7.89 -13.93 -5.17
N SER A 34 -9.14 -14.05 -5.63
CA SER A 34 -9.76 -15.34 -5.95
C SER A 34 -9.07 -15.99 -7.15
N LYS A 35 -8.67 -17.25 -7.01
CA LYS A 35 -8.09 -18.10 -8.06
C LYS A 35 -9.12 -19.10 -8.60
N PRO A 36 -8.94 -19.64 -9.84
CA PRO A 36 -7.92 -19.24 -10.83
C PRO A 36 -8.11 -17.80 -11.31
N TYR A 37 -7.02 -17.17 -11.75
CA TYR A 37 -7.09 -15.81 -12.29
C TYR A 37 -7.55 -15.85 -13.74
N ASP A 38 -8.66 -15.18 -14.04
CA ASP A 38 -9.12 -15.00 -15.40
C ASP A 38 -8.36 -13.87 -16.12
N VAL A 39 -8.61 -13.74 -17.43
CA VAL A 39 -8.00 -12.69 -18.26
C VAL A 39 -8.35 -11.29 -17.77
N ASN A 40 -9.55 -11.09 -17.20
CA ASN A 40 -10.00 -9.78 -16.71
C ASN A 40 -9.24 -9.36 -15.45
N ALA A 41 -9.00 -10.28 -14.52
CA ALA A 41 -8.19 -10.05 -13.33
C ALA A 41 -6.75 -9.67 -13.70
N LEU A 42 -6.15 -10.40 -14.65
CA LEU A 42 -4.81 -10.10 -15.13
C LEU A 42 -4.77 -8.76 -15.88
N ASN A 43 -5.77 -8.45 -16.70
CA ASN A 43 -5.86 -7.17 -17.39
C ASN A 43 -6.12 -5.99 -16.44
N LEU A 44 -6.87 -6.18 -15.36
CA LEU A 44 -7.02 -5.20 -14.29
C LEU A 44 -5.66 -4.92 -13.64
N MET A 45 -4.92 -5.97 -13.26
CA MET A 45 -3.56 -5.83 -12.71
C MET A 45 -2.62 -5.11 -13.68
N ASN A 46 -2.68 -5.44 -14.98
CA ASN A 46 -1.93 -4.74 -16.02
C ASN A 46 -2.32 -3.25 -16.10
N SER A 47 -3.63 -2.94 -16.05
CA SER A 47 -4.16 -1.57 -16.11
C SER A 47 -3.74 -0.73 -14.90
N CYS A 48 -3.59 -1.36 -13.73
CA CYS A 48 -3.02 -0.73 -12.53
C CYS A 48 -1.53 -0.45 -12.70
N ALA A 49 -0.76 -1.41 -13.22
CA ALA A 49 0.67 -1.23 -13.45
C ALA A 49 0.96 -0.17 -14.55
N VAL A 50 0.14 -0.10 -15.60
CA VAL A 50 0.19 1.01 -16.58
C VAL A 50 -0.02 2.35 -15.88
N ALA A 51 -1.01 2.46 -14.99
CA ALA A 51 -1.25 3.69 -14.24
C ALA A 51 -0.07 4.07 -13.34
N VAL A 52 0.60 3.10 -12.71
CA VAL A 52 1.84 3.34 -11.94
C VAL A 52 2.93 3.97 -12.83
N LEU A 53 3.16 3.42 -14.03
CA LEU A 53 4.17 3.98 -14.95
C LEU A 53 3.80 5.36 -15.49
N GLN A 54 2.50 5.66 -15.61
CA GLN A 54 1.97 6.97 -16.01
C GLN A 54 2.17 8.01 -14.92
N GLU A 55 1.82 7.68 -13.67
CA GLU A 55 1.92 8.59 -12.52
C GLU A 55 3.37 8.83 -12.11
N PHE A 56 4.16 7.75 -12.02
CA PHE A 56 5.52 7.82 -11.51
C PHE A 56 6.53 7.79 -12.65
N ALA A 57 7.01 8.98 -13.02
CA ALA A 57 7.97 9.18 -14.11
C ALA A 57 9.24 8.31 -13.96
N ASP A 58 9.67 8.07 -12.72
CA ASP A 58 10.87 7.31 -12.39
C ASP A 58 10.72 5.79 -12.51
N VAL A 59 9.49 5.25 -12.61
CA VAL A 59 9.25 3.84 -12.88
C VAL A 59 9.34 3.58 -14.38
N VAL A 60 10.30 2.77 -14.83
CA VAL A 60 10.62 2.62 -16.26
C VAL A 60 10.01 1.35 -16.85
N LEU A 61 9.96 0.30 -16.04
CA LEU A 61 9.55 -1.05 -16.41
C LEU A 61 8.74 -1.63 -15.25
N ALA A 62 7.74 -2.42 -15.58
CA ALA A 62 7.07 -3.32 -14.65
C ALA A 62 6.93 -4.70 -15.27
N TYR A 63 7.14 -5.74 -14.47
CA TYR A 63 6.85 -7.11 -14.88
C TYR A 63 5.92 -7.74 -13.85
N GLY A 64 4.82 -8.35 -14.31
CA GLY A 64 3.85 -9.00 -13.45
C GLY A 64 3.27 -10.25 -14.06
N PHE A 65 2.82 -11.15 -13.20
CA PHE A 65 2.10 -12.35 -13.55
C PHE A 65 1.28 -12.80 -12.34
N SER A 66 0.24 -13.60 -12.54
CA SER A 66 -0.59 -14.08 -11.43
C SER A 66 -1.15 -12.90 -10.62
N ASP A 67 -0.71 -12.74 -9.39
CA ASP A 67 -1.16 -11.80 -8.37
C ASP A 67 -0.08 -10.78 -8.00
N GLU A 68 1.00 -10.70 -8.79
CA GLU A 68 2.16 -9.91 -8.43
C GLU A 68 2.69 -9.03 -9.55
N TYR A 69 3.37 -7.98 -9.14
CA TYR A 69 4.06 -7.04 -10.00
C TYR A 69 5.36 -6.59 -9.35
N THR A 70 6.41 -6.47 -10.17
CA THR A 70 7.64 -5.79 -9.80
C THR A 70 7.85 -4.56 -10.67
N PHE A 71 8.02 -3.41 -10.04
CA PHE A 71 8.28 -2.11 -10.66
C PHE A 71 9.76 -1.76 -10.54
N VAL A 72 10.39 -1.38 -11.65
CA VAL A 72 11.81 -1.04 -11.72
C VAL A 72 11.96 0.47 -11.88
N PHE A 73 12.63 1.09 -10.91
CA PHE A 73 12.95 2.51 -10.97
C PHE A 73 14.22 2.75 -11.78
N LYS A 74 14.29 3.90 -12.46
CA LYS A 74 15.51 4.36 -13.14
C LYS A 74 16.68 4.43 -12.16
N LYS A 75 17.90 4.13 -12.62
CA LYS A 75 19.10 4.07 -11.75
C LYS A 75 19.37 5.36 -10.99
N SER A 76 19.11 6.50 -11.64
CA SER A 76 19.36 7.85 -11.12
C SER A 76 18.26 8.40 -10.21
N THR A 77 17.26 7.59 -9.84
CA THR A 77 16.12 8.07 -9.05
C THR A 77 16.57 8.66 -7.71
N LYS A 78 15.94 9.79 -7.36
CA LYS A 78 15.99 10.44 -6.04
C LYS A 78 14.61 10.44 -5.37
N PHE A 79 13.69 9.63 -5.89
CA PHE A 79 12.29 9.60 -5.46
C PHE A 79 12.22 9.33 -3.94
N TYR A 80 11.64 10.27 -3.19
CA TYR A 80 11.57 10.26 -1.73
C TYR A 80 12.89 9.97 -1.01
N GLU A 81 13.99 10.55 -1.51
CA GLU A 81 15.34 10.33 -0.96
C GLU A 81 15.71 8.84 -0.91
N ARG A 82 15.11 8.05 -1.81
CA ARG A 82 15.35 6.60 -1.95
C ARG A 82 15.00 5.78 -0.69
N ARG A 83 14.17 6.32 0.21
CA ARG A 83 13.66 5.61 1.40
C ARG A 83 12.76 4.44 1.02
N GLY A 84 13.20 3.22 1.27
CA GLY A 84 12.54 2.00 0.81
C GLY A 84 11.08 1.89 1.23
N SER A 85 10.78 2.18 2.50
CA SER A 85 9.42 2.19 3.06
C SER A 85 8.50 3.17 2.34
N LYS A 86 8.96 4.39 2.06
CA LYS A 86 8.20 5.40 1.32
C LYS A 86 7.94 4.98 -0.11
N VAL A 87 8.98 4.53 -0.83
CA VAL A 87 8.83 4.10 -2.22
C VAL A 87 7.85 2.93 -2.32
N LEU A 88 7.97 1.93 -1.43
CA LEU A 88 7.08 0.76 -1.38
C LEU A 88 5.64 1.14 -1.04
N SER A 89 5.42 1.92 0.02
CA SER A 89 4.08 2.30 0.50
C SER A 89 3.32 3.16 -0.52
N ILE A 90 4.00 4.08 -1.19
CA ILE A 90 3.38 4.93 -2.23
C ILE A 90 2.98 4.10 -3.45
N ILE A 91 3.84 3.20 -3.92
CA ILE A 91 3.51 2.33 -5.06
C ILE A 91 2.37 1.37 -4.71
N SER A 92 2.42 0.72 -3.54
CA SER A 92 1.38 -0.23 -3.11
C SER A 92 0.03 0.45 -2.85
N SER A 93 0.00 1.61 -2.20
CA SER A 93 -1.23 2.38 -1.99
C SER A 93 -1.82 2.91 -3.29
N PHE A 94 -1.00 3.49 -4.17
CA PHE A 94 -1.48 3.96 -5.47
C PHE A 94 -2.02 2.81 -6.32
N PHE A 95 -1.32 1.67 -6.36
CA PHE A 95 -1.77 0.50 -7.09
C PHE A 95 -3.11 -0.02 -6.58
N SER A 96 -3.29 -0.11 -5.25
CA SER A 96 -4.54 -0.59 -4.65
C SER A 96 -5.71 0.38 -4.87
N SER A 97 -5.42 1.69 -4.83
CA SER A 97 -6.34 2.76 -5.18
C SER A 97 -6.86 2.63 -6.63
N VAL A 98 -5.96 2.45 -7.59
CA VAL A 98 -6.31 2.27 -9.00
C VAL A 98 -7.08 0.96 -9.21
N PHE A 99 -6.70 -0.10 -8.51
CA PHE A 99 -7.35 -1.40 -8.59
C PHE A 99 -8.84 -1.30 -8.24
N VAL A 100 -9.17 -0.64 -7.12
CA VAL A 100 -10.57 -0.43 -6.71
C VAL A 100 -11.30 0.43 -7.74
N ARG A 101 -10.69 1.54 -8.18
CA ARG A 101 -11.33 2.48 -9.12
C ARG A 101 -11.66 1.84 -10.47
N LYS A 102 -10.74 1.03 -11.00
CA LYS A 102 -10.89 0.39 -12.31
C LYS A 102 -11.67 -0.92 -12.27
N TRP A 103 -12.03 -1.43 -11.09
CA TRP A 103 -12.67 -2.73 -10.95
C TRP A 103 -13.90 -2.90 -11.87
N ARG A 104 -14.80 -1.92 -11.88
CA ARG A 104 -16.03 -1.97 -12.71
C ARG A 104 -15.76 -1.91 -14.23
N GLU A 105 -14.57 -1.47 -14.66
CA GLU A 105 -14.15 -1.52 -16.07
C GLU A 105 -13.90 -2.96 -16.54
N PHE A 106 -13.50 -3.85 -15.62
CA PHE A 106 -13.17 -5.25 -15.92
C PHE A 106 -14.23 -6.24 -15.41
N PHE A 107 -14.96 -5.86 -14.37
CA PHE A 107 -16.00 -6.67 -13.74
C PHE A 107 -17.29 -5.85 -13.58
N SER A 108 -18.08 -5.79 -14.65
CA SER A 108 -19.28 -4.95 -14.71
C SER A 108 -20.40 -5.36 -13.74
N GLN A 109 -20.51 -6.65 -13.44
CA GLN A 109 -21.59 -7.22 -12.61
C GLN A 109 -21.13 -7.72 -11.23
N LYS A 110 -19.83 -7.68 -10.93
CA LYS A 110 -19.28 -8.17 -9.66
C LYS A 110 -18.90 -6.99 -8.80
N GLU A 111 -19.37 -6.96 -7.56
CA GLU A 111 -18.91 -5.97 -6.59
C GLU A 111 -17.64 -6.44 -5.86
N ILE A 112 -16.88 -5.48 -5.34
CA ILE A 112 -15.75 -5.79 -4.46
C ILE A 112 -16.30 -6.06 -3.07
N CYS A 113 -16.30 -7.32 -2.64
CA CYS A 113 -16.83 -7.72 -1.33
C CYS A 113 -15.93 -7.28 -0.15
N SER A 114 -14.61 -7.20 -0.38
CA SER A 114 -13.63 -6.83 0.66
C SER A 114 -12.52 -5.97 0.07
N PRO A 115 -11.98 -4.99 0.80
CA PRO A 115 -10.88 -4.16 0.30
C PRO A 115 -9.67 -5.02 -0.12
N PRO A 116 -9.25 -4.97 -1.40
CA PRO A 116 -8.06 -5.66 -1.85
C PRO A 116 -6.83 -4.98 -1.25
N PHE A 117 -5.82 -5.75 -0.87
CA PHE A 117 -4.59 -5.20 -0.34
C PHE A 117 -3.39 -6.00 -0.82
N PHE A 118 -2.23 -5.38 -0.74
CA PHE A 118 -1.01 -5.86 -1.35
C PHE A 118 0.13 -5.78 -0.34
N HIS A 119 0.75 -6.91 -0.06
CA HIS A 119 2.02 -6.90 0.65
C HIS A 119 3.16 -6.86 -0.38
N GLY A 120 4.29 -6.27 0.00
CA GLY A 120 5.40 -6.11 -0.91
C GLY A 120 6.74 -5.98 -0.22
N LYS A 121 7.76 -5.80 -1.05
CA LYS A 121 9.16 -5.65 -0.64
C LYS A 121 9.93 -4.77 -1.61
N VAL A 122 11.02 -4.21 -1.10
CA VAL A 122 12.01 -3.50 -1.90
C VAL A 122 13.18 -4.44 -2.14
N VAL A 123 13.61 -4.56 -3.40
CA VAL A 123 14.80 -5.32 -3.80
C VAL A 123 15.82 -4.34 -4.34
N ALA A 124 17.05 -4.42 -3.85
CA ALA A 124 18.14 -3.56 -4.26
C ALA A 124 19.08 -4.33 -5.19
N CYS A 125 19.00 -4.10 -6.50
CA CYS A 125 19.91 -4.75 -7.45
C CYS A 125 21.17 -3.89 -7.66
N ALA A 126 22.34 -4.47 -7.40
CA ALA A 126 23.61 -3.72 -7.44
C ALA A 126 24.11 -3.38 -8.85
N SER A 127 23.71 -4.15 -9.87
CA SER A 127 24.17 -4.00 -11.24
C SER A 127 23.05 -4.26 -12.26
N ILE A 128 23.34 -3.95 -13.52
CA ILE A 128 22.43 -4.23 -14.64
C ILE A 128 22.27 -5.75 -14.86
N ASP A 129 23.32 -6.53 -14.63
CA ASP A 129 23.29 -7.99 -14.71
C ASP A 129 22.45 -8.60 -13.58
N ALA A 130 22.50 -8.02 -12.38
CA ALA A 130 21.63 -8.42 -11.27
C ALA A 130 20.16 -8.15 -11.60
N LEU A 131 19.85 -7.04 -12.28
CA LEU A 131 18.50 -6.74 -12.78
C LEU A 131 18.07 -7.74 -13.87
N GLN A 132 18.94 -8.05 -14.82
CA GLN A 132 18.68 -9.05 -15.86
C GLN A 132 18.37 -10.43 -15.24
N ALA A 133 19.21 -10.86 -14.31
CA ALA A 133 19.03 -12.12 -13.59
C ALA A 133 17.73 -12.14 -12.79
N TYR A 134 17.37 -11.02 -12.13
CA TYR A 134 16.11 -10.90 -11.41
C TYR A 134 14.91 -11.06 -12.35
N LEU A 135 14.89 -10.37 -13.50
CA LEU A 135 13.79 -10.44 -14.46
C LEU A 135 13.65 -11.84 -15.07
N LEU A 136 14.78 -12.46 -15.43
CA LEU A 136 14.79 -13.85 -15.91
C LEU A 136 14.24 -14.80 -14.85
N TRP A 137 14.65 -14.63 -13.60
CA TRP A 137 14.14 -15.42 -12.49
C TRP A 137 12.64 -15.27 -12.28
N ARG A 138 12.09 -14.04 -12.33
CA ARG A 138 10.63 -13.82 -12.25
C ARG A 138 9.90 -14.47 -13.42
N GLN A 139 10.43 -14.36 -14.65
CA GLN A 139 9.80 -14.98 -15.81
C GLN A 139 9.85 -16.52 -15.77
N ASN A 140 10.92 -17.11 -15.25
CA ASN A 140 10.99 -18.55 -15.01
C ASN A 140 9.95 -19.01 -13.97
N ILE A 141 9.74 -18.25 -12.89
CA ILE A 141 8.68 -18.54 -11.92
C ILE A 141 7.30 -18.46 -12.56
N CYS A 142 7.05 -17.46 -13.42
CA CYS A 142 5.78 -17.35 -14.14
C CYS A 142 5.46 -18.62 -14.93
N HIS A 143 6.42 -19.14 -15.71
CA HIS A 143 6.23 -20.36 -16.48
C HIS A 143 5.88 -21.56 -15.60
N LEU A 144 6.65 -21.79 -14.54
CA LEU A 144 6.48 -22.92 -13.64
C LEU A 144 5.16 -22.83 -12.87
N LYS A 145 4.87 -21.67 -12.27
CA LYS A 145 3.66 -21.43 -11.49
C LYS A 145 2.41 -21.53 -12.36
N ASN A 146 2.43 -20.94 -13.56
CA ASN A 146 1.25 -21.01 -14.44
C ASN A 146 0.99 -22.46 -14.89
N GLN A 147 1.99 -23.24 -15.27
CA GLN A 147 1.75 -24.66 -15.64
C GLN A 147 1.10 -25.43 -14.47
N TYR A 148 1.65 -25.27 -13.27
CA TYR A 148 1.10 -25.87 -12.06
C TYR A 148 -0.34 -25.42 -11.80
N ASP A 149 -0.59 -24.10 -11.79
CA ASP A 149 -1.90 -23.53 -11.52
C ASP A 149 -2.95 -23.98 -12.57
N GLN A 150 -2.56 -24.10 -13.84
CA GLN A 150 -3.45 -24.58 -14.91
C GLN A 150 -3.87 -26.04 -14.70
N CYS A 151 -2.98 -26.91 -14.20
CA CYS A 151 -3.35 -28.28 -13.82
C CYS A 151 -4.22 -28.27 -12.55
N PHE A 152 -3.74 -27.60 -11.50
CA PHE A 152 -4.35 -27.58 -10.19
C PHE A 152 -5.81 -27.14 -10.24
N TRP A 153 -6.09 -25.99 -10.86
CA TRP A 153 -7.45 -25.46 -10.90
C TRP A 153 -8.39 -26.26 -11.80
N ARG A 154 -7.89 -26.88 -12.87
CA ARG A 154 -8.72 -27.78 -13.70
C ARG A 154 -9.08 -29.08 -12.96
N LEU A 155 -8.17 -29.60 -12.15
CA LEU A 155 -8.47 -30.75 -11.28
C LEU A 155 -9.54 -30.39 -10.25
N VAL A 156 -9.44 -29.19 -9.65
CA VAL A 156 -10.44 -28.67 -8.72
C VAL A 156 -11.79 -28.45 -9.42
N GLU A 157 -11.81 -27.85 -10.61
CA GLU A 157 -13.01 -27.66 -11.43
C GLU A 157 -13.64 -28.98 -11.89
N ARG A 158 -12.85 -30.06 -12.03
CA ARG A 158 -13.33 -31.43 -12.30
C ARG A 158 -13.97 -32.09 -11.08
N GLY A 159 -13.91 -31.45 -9.90
CA GLY A 159 -14.54 -31.92 -8.67
C GLY A 159 -13.58 -32.51 -7.64
N MET A 160 -12.25 -32.45 -7.85
CA MET A 160 -11.31 -32.78 -6.78
C MET A 160 -11.30 -31.66 -5.73
N ASN A 161 -11.13 -32.01 -4.46
CA ASN A 161 -10.87 -30.97 -3.48
C ASN A 161 -9.43 -30.45 -3.59
N GLU A 162 -9.14 -29.28 -3.01
CA GLU A 162 -7.82 -28.66 -3.12
C GLU A 162 -6.67 -29.52 -2.57
N ARG A 163 -6.93 -30.33 -1.53
CA ARG A 163 -5.89 -31.20 -0.96
C ARG A 163 -5.56 -32.32 -1.93
N GLU A 164 -6.59 -33.01 -2.44
CA GLU A 164 -6.45 -34.09 -3.42
C GLU A 164 -5.75 -33.60 -4.69
N ALA A 165 -6.17 -32.45 -5.22
CA ALA A 165 -5.55 -31.87 -6.41
C ALA A 165 -4.07 -31.56 -6.18
N ARG A 166 -3.71 -31.08 -4.97
CA ARG A 166 -2.32 -30.77 -4.58
C ARG A 166 -1.47 -32.03 -4.48
N GLU A 167 -1.99 -33.08 -3.86
CA GLU A 167 -1.33 -34.38 -3.74
C GLU A 167 -1.16 -35.06 -5.10
N PHE A 168 -2.13 -34.94 -6.00
CA PHE A 168 -2.10 -35.55 -7.33
C PHE A 168 -0.96 -35.02 -8.22
N ILE A 169 -0.71 -33.71 -8.16
CA ILE A 169 0.38 -33.07 -8.93
C ILE A 169 1.64 -32.82 -8.10
N ASP A 170 1.72 -33.37 -6.88
CA ASP A 170 2.90 -33.20 -6.04
C ASP A 170 4.12 -33.87 -6.68
N GLY A 171 5.26 -33.18 -6.64
CA GLY A 171 6.49 -33.62 -7.30
C GLY A 171 6.46 -33.68 -8.84
N ALA A 172 5.33 -33.34 -9.48
CA ALA A 172 5.19 -33.38 -10.94
C ALA A 172 6.18 -32.40 -11.61
N LYS A 173 6.93 -32.91 -12.59
CA LYS A 173 7.82 -32.10 -13.41
C LYS A 173 7.04 -31.40 -14.51
N LYS A 174 7.69 -30.44 -15.15
CA LYS A 174 7.12 -29.70 -16.29
C LYS A 174 6.54 -30.57 -17.42
N ARG A 175 7.15 -31.73 -17.69
CA ARG A 175 6.65 -32.66 -18.71
C ARG A 175 5.35 -33.30 -18.23
N ASP A 176 5.36 -33.87 -17.04
CA ASP A 176 4.20 -34.50 -16.39
C ASP A 176 3.00 -33.53 -16.33
N LEU A 177 3.22 -32.27 -15.97
CA LEU A 177 2.17 -31.24 -15.97
C LEU A 177 1.61 -30.96 -17.37
N ASN A 178 2.45 -30.95 -18.41
CA ASN A 178 1.98 -30.79 -19.79
C ASN A 178 1.17 -32.01 -20.26
N ASP A 179 1.63 -33.21 -19.90
CA ASP A 179 0.96 -34.45 -20.24
C ASP A 179 -0.42 -34.50 -19.55
N ILE A 180 -0.50 -34.13 -18.27
CA ILE A 180 -1.79 -33.98 -17.56
C ILE A 180 -2.71 -32.97 -18.26
N LEU A 181 -2.22 -31.79 -18.63
CA LEU A 181 -3.03 -30.80 -19.35
C LEU A 181 -3.57 -31.34 -20.68
N PHE A 182 -2.74 -32.09 -21.41
CA PHE A 182 -3.10 -32.60 -22.72
C PHE A 182 -4.01 -33.83 -22.64
N ASP A 183 -3.61 -34.85 -21.88
CA ASP A 183 -4.30 -36.14 -21.83
C ASP A 183 -5.62 -36.06 -21.05
N GLU A 184 -5.65 -35.35 -19.91
CA GLU A 184 -6.84 -35.29 -19.04
C GLU A 184 -7.80 -34.16 -19.42
N PHE A 185 -7.28 -33.06 -19.99
CA PHE A 185 -8.07 -31.85 -20.24
C PHE A 185 -8.07 -31.39 -21.70
N ASN A 186 -7.35 -32.07 -22.60
CA ASN A 186 -7.20 -31.68 -24.01
C ASN A 186 -6.73 -30.22 -24.19
N VAL A 187 -5.85 -29.76 -23.29
CA VAL A 187 -5.29 -28.40 -23.28
C VAL A 187 -3.83 -28.44 -23.71
N ASN A 188 -3.55 -27.85 -24.86
CA ASN A 188 -2.17 -27.58 -25.26
C ASN A 188 -1.67 -26.30 -24.55
N TYR A 189 -0.78 -26.45 -23.58
CA TYR A 189 -0.20 -25.30 -22.86
C TYR A 189 0.39 -24.25 -23.82
N ASN A 190 0.97 -24.65 -24.95
CA ASN A 190 1.60 -23.71 -25.88
C ASN A 190 0.62 -22.83 -26.66
N THR A 191 -0.67 -23.16 -26.67
CA THR A 191 -1.72 -22.39 -27.33
C THR A 191 -2.49 -21.49 -26.37
N LEU A 192 -2.24 -21.58 -25.06
CA LEU A 192 -2.82 -20.65 -24.09
C LEU A 192 -2.38 -19.20 -24.39
N ASP A 193 -3.23 -18.26 -24.00
CA ASP A 193 -2.95 -16.83 -24.16
C ASP A 193 -1.57 -16.48 -23.57
N PRO A 194 -0.71 -15.75 -24.31
CA PRO A 194 0.56 -15.28 -23.81
C PRO A 194 0.52 -14.60 -22.43
N ILE A 195 -0.57 -13.94 -22.05
CA ILE A 195 -0.70 -13.31 -20.72
C ILE A 195 -0.51 -14.30 -19.57
N PHE A 196 -1.02 -15.52 -19.71
CA PHE A 196 -0.87 -16.58 -18.71
C PHE A 196 0.54 -17.15 -18.71
N ARG A 197 1.10 -17.35 -19.90
CA ARG A 197 2.35 -18.09 -20.07
C ARG A 197 3.57 -17.24 -19.82
N GLN A 198 3.56 -16.01 -20.30
CA GLN A 198 4.73 -15.13 -20.37
C GLN A 198 4.72 -14.03 -19.30
N GLY A 199 3.58 -13.85 -18.63
CA GLY A 199 3.31 -12.67 -17.83
C GLY A 199 3.18 -11.42 -18.71
N SER A 200 3.16 -10.28 -18.05
CA SER A 200 2.99 -8.96 -18.64
C SER A 200 4.23 -8.11 -18.36
N CYS A 201 4.89 -7.67 -19.42
CA CYS A 201 5.99 -6.71 -19.36
C CYS A 201 5.47 -5.35 -19.82
N ILE A 202 5.37 -4.39 -18.91
CA ILE A 202 4.90 -3.04 -19.17
C ILE A 202 6.11 -2.12 -19.15
N LEU A 203 6.38 -1.43 -20.25
CA LEU A 203 7.61 -0.66 -20.38
C LEU A 203 7.41 0.66 -21.11
N LYS A 204 8.21 1.66 -20.71
CA LYS A 204 8.32 2.92 -21.46
C LYS A 204 9.18 2.67 -22.69
N THR A 205 8.67 3.01 -23.87
CA THR A 205 9.42 2.90 -25.13
C THR A 205 9.21 4.11 -26.04
N MET A 206 10.00 4.20 -27.11
CA MET A 206 9.82 5.21 -28.16
C MET A 206 9.07 4.57 -29.34
N VAL A 207 7.94 5.16 -29.72
CA VAL A 207 7.16 4.76 -30.89
C VAL A 207 7.13 5.87 -31.94
N GLY A 208 7.15 5.49 -33.21
CA GLY A 208 6.97 6.43 -34.32
C GLY A 208 5.48 6.72 -34.54
N ALA A 209 5.01 7.90 -34.11
CA ALA A 209 3.63 8.35 -34.32
C ALA A 209 3.55 9.29 -35.54
N VAL A 210 2.55 9.08 -36.41
CA VAL A 210 2.26 10.02 -37.51
C VAL A 210 1.60 11.26 -36.91
N VAL A 211 2.25 12.41 -37.06
CA VAL A 211 1.79 13.68 -36.46
C VAL A 211 1.02 14.53 -37.47
N LYS A 212 1.36 14.42 -38.75
CA LYS A 212 0.67 15.08 -39.86
C LYS A 212 1.01 14.40 -41.18
N TYR A 213 0.25 14.70 -42.21
CA TYR A 213 0.59 14.34 -43.59
C TYR A 213 1.14 15.59 -44.30
N THR A 214 2.11 15.42 -45.19
CA THR A 214 2.59 16.49 -46.08
C THR A 214 1.52 16.83 -47.12
N GLU A 215 1.68 17.95 -47.82
CA GLU A 215 0.81 18.32 -48.96
C GLU A 215 0.81 17.24 -50.06
N THR A 216 1.85 16.41 -50.13
CA THR A 216 1.97 15.23 -51.00
C THR A 216 1.37 13.94 -50.43
N GLY A 217 0.73 13.99 -49.25
CA GLY A 217 0.13 12.84 -48.58
C GLY A 217 1.11 11.91 -47.85
N ALA A 218 2.38 12.29 -47.70
CA ALA A 218 3.38 11.48 -46.98
C ALA A 218 3.28 11.68 -45.45
N PRO A 219 3.31 10.61 -44.64
CA PRO A 219 3.19 10.72 -43.18
C PRO A 219 4.48 11.26 -42.55
N VAL A 220 4.36 12.36 -41.80
CA VAL A 220 5.42 12.91 -40.94
C VAL A 220 5.40 12.20 -39.60
N LYS A 221 6.35 11.30 -39.39
CA LYS A 221 6.49 10.54 -38.13
C LYS A 221 7.37 11.30 -37.13
N ARG A 222 6.95 11.37 -35.86
CA ARG A 222 7.80 11.78 -34.73
C ARG A 222 7.87 10.68 -33.71
N GLN A 223 9.03 10.55 -33.09
CA GLN A 223 9.25 9.63 -31.98
C GLN A 223 8.58 10.21 -30.72
N ARG A 224 7.68 9.44 -30.11
CA ARG A 224 7.01 9.81 -28.85
C ARG A 224 7.23 8.71 -27.81
N ARG A 225 7.35 9.12 -26.54
CA ARG A 225 7.34 8.20 -25.40
C ARG A 225 5.94 7.61 -25.23
N GLU A 226 5.85 6.29 -25.19
CA GLU A 226 4.61 5.55 -24.92
C GLU A 226 4.87 4.45 -23.89
N ILE A 227 3.82 4.03 -23.19
CA ILE A 227 3.83 2.88 -22.28
C ILE A 227 3.09 1.76 -23.00
N ILE A 228 3.78 0.65 -23.24
CA ILE A 228 3.23 -0.52 -23.92
C ILE A 228 3.21 -1.73 -22.98
N THR A 229 2.26 -2.64 -23.19
CA THR A 229 2.20 -3.95 -22.53
C THR A 229 2.58 -5.03 -23.54
N VAL A 230 3.55 -5.88 -23.19
CA VAL A 230 4.09 -6.93 -24.06
C VAL A 230 4.12 -8.26 -23.32
N HIS A 231 3.73 -9.33 -24.02
CA HIS A 231 3.79 -10.71 -23.53
C HIS A 231 4.86 -11.51 -24.30
N SER A 232 6.13 -11.29 -23.97
CA SER A 232 7.28 -11.85 -24.69
C SER A 232 7.94 -13.00 -23.92
N LYS A 233 8.44 -14.02 -24.63
CA LYS A 233 9.08 -15.22 -24.05
C LYS A 233 10.40 -14.98 -23.33
N LYS A 234 11.11 -13.89 -23.64
CA LYS A 234 12.46 -13.63 -23.14
C LYS A 234 12.67 -12.15 -22.87
N ILE A 235 11.97 -11.61 -21.88
CA ILE A 235 12.05 -10.18 -21.56
C ILE A 235 13.42 -9.78 -21.00
N ALA A 236 14.18 -10.74 -20.48
CA ALA A 236 15.53 -10.57 -19.98
C ALA A 236 16.61 -10.83 -21.05
N SER A 237 16.22 -11.10 -22.31
CA SER A 237 17.20 -11.30 -23.38
C SER A 237 17.78 -9.97 -23.87
N THR A 238 19.04 -10.03 -24.28
CA THR A 238 19.76 -8.90 -24.89
C THR A 238 18.99 -8.34 -26.08
N ARG A 239 18.44 -9.22 -26.94
CA ARG A 239 17.64 -8.84 -28.11
C ARG A 239 16.41 -8.04 -27.72
N PHE A 240 15.57 -8.57 -26.83
CA PHE A 240 14.34 -7.87 -26.42
C PHE A 240 14.67 -6.54 -25.72
N TRP A 241 15.60 -6.58 -24.76
CA TRP A 241 15.91 -5.42 -23.93
C TRP A 241 16.51 -4.27 -24.74
N ASN A 242 17.50 -4.58 -25.58
CA ASN A 242 18.28 -3.57 -26.29
C ASN A 242 17.54 -2.97 -27.49
N GLU A 243 16.39 -3.52 -27.90
CA GLU A 243 15.48 -2.90 -28.88
C GLU A 243 14.78 -1.64 -28.30
N HIS A 244 14.70 -1.51 -26.97
CA HIS A 244 13.98 -0.42 -26.31
C HIS A 244 14.91 0.67 -25.78
N SER A 245 15.11 1.72 -26.59
CA SER A 245 16.02 2.85 -26.29
C SER A 245 15.84 3.52 -24.92
N ILE A 246 14.61 3.56 -24.38
CA ILE A 246 14.36 4.13 -23.04
C ILE A 246 14.94 3.23 -21.94
N LEU A 247 14.81 1.90 -22.08
CA LEU A 247 15.41 0.96 -21.11
C LEU A 247 16.93 1.14 -21.11
N LEU A 248 17.54 1.24 -22.29
CA LEU A 248 18.99 1.47 -22.42
C LEU A 248 19.44 2.76 -21.73
N LYS A 249 18.68 3.85 -21.92
CA LYS A 249 19.02 5.16 -21.37
C LYS A 249 18.85 5.23 -19.85
N GLU A 250 17.74 4.72 -19.34
CA GLU A 250 17.33 4.94 -17.94
C GLU A 250 17.76 3.80 -17.00
N LEU A 251 17.97 2.59 -17.54
CA LEU A 251 18.37 1.40 -16.79
C LEU A 251 19.77 0.89 -17.18
N GLY A 252 20.09 0.85 -18.47
CA GLY A 252 21.39 0.38 -18.97
C GLY A 252 21.24 -0.74 -20.01
N VAL A 253 22.37 -1.20 -20.55
CA VAL A 253 22.45 -2.20 -21.62
C VAL A 253 22.66 -3.59 -21.01
N PHE A 254 21.96 -4.61 -21.53
CA PHE A 254 22.33 -6.01 -21.28
C PHE A 254 23.45 -6.39 -22.25
N VAL A 255 24.64 -6.63 -21.71
CA VAL A 255 25.85 -6.92 -22.49
C VAL A 255 25.93 -8.41 -22.81
N GLU A 256 25.71 -9.26 -21.82
CA GLU A 256 25.77 -10.72 -21.96
C GLU A 256 24.39 -11.35 -21.79
N GLU A 257 24.18 -12.49 -22.45
CA GLU A 257 22.94 -13.25 -22.33
C GLU A 257 23.02 -14.19 -21.12
N ILE A 258 22.21 -13.92 -20.10
CA ILE A 258 22.04 -14.83 -18.96
C ILE A 258 20.98 -15.85 -19.34
N ASN A 259 21.34 -17.14 -19.40
CA ASN A 259 20.42 -18.21 -19.79
C ASN A 259 19.86 -18.99 -18.59
N ASN A 260 20.55 -18.97 -17.45
CA ASN A 260 20.14 -19.66 -16.24
C ASN A 260 20.53 -18.85 -15.02
N VAL A 261 19.68 -18.88 -14.00
CA VAL A 261 19.85 -18.11 -12.77
C VAL A 261 19.59 -19.03 -11.58
N LYS A 262 20.56 -19.12 -10.68
CA LYS A 262 20.38 -19.80 -9.40
C LYS A 262 19.46 -18.96 -8.52
N PRO A 263 18.35 -19.50 -7.99
CA PRO A 263 17.45 -18.75 -7.11
C PRO A 263 18.16 -18.11 -5.91
N GLU A 264 19.19 -18.76 -5.38
CA GLU A 264 20.00 -18.28 -4.25
C GLU A 264 20.73 -16.96 -4.58
N TYR A 265 21.20 -16.81 -5.83
CA TYR A 265 21.86 -15.59 -6.27
C TYR A 265 20.89 -14.40 -6.21
N VAL A 266 19.68 -14.55 -6.77
CA VAL A 266 18.71 -13.45 -6.80
C VAL A 266 18.16 -13.15 -5.42
N ARG A 267 17.91 -14.19 -4.62
CA ARG A 267 17.46 -14.05 -3.23
C ARG A 267 18.49 -13.35 -2.35
N SER A 268 19.79 -13.38 -2.69
CA SER A 268 20.81 -12.67 -1.92
C SER A 268 20.68 -11.14 -1.99
N PHE A 269 19.97 -10.59 -3.00
CA PHE A 269 19.63 -9.17 -3.10
C PHE A 269 18.34 -8.79 -2.35
N GLU A 270 17.61 -9.78 -1.83
CA GLU A 270 16.42 -9.54 -1.03
C GLU A 270 16.84 -9.29 0.42
N PHE A 271 16.80 -8.02 0.84
CA PHE A 271 17.00 -7.65 2.23
C PHE A 271 15.65 -7.57 2.94
N ASP A 272 15.36 -8.55 3.80
CA ASP A 272 14.16 -8.54 4.65
C ASP A 272 14.50 -7.91 6.01
N SER A 273 14.22 -6.62 6.14
CA SER A 273 14.33 -5.92 7.43
C SER A 273 13.27 -6.45 8.39
N LYS A 274 13.71 -7.28 9.35
CA LYS A 274 12.86 -7.76 10.45
C LYS A 274 12.88 -6.75 11.59
N LEU A 275 11.70 -6.33 12.01
CA LEU A 275 11.51 -5.43 13.14
C LEU A 275 11.87 -6.14 14.45
N MET A 276 12.56 -5.43 15.34
CA MET A 276 13.10 -5.96 16.59
C MET A 276 12.03 -6.75 17.38
N PRO A 277 12.28 -8.00 17.79
CA PRO A 277 11.35 -8.76 18.63
C PRO A 277 11.03 -8.05 19.96
N SER A 278 9.87 -8.37 20.55
CA SER A 278 9.46 -7.84 21.86
C SER A 278 9.35 -6.31 21.97
N THR A 279 9.25 -5.61 20.83
CA THR A 279 8.99 -4.17 20.75
C THR A 279 7.61 -3.91 20.16
N TRP A 280 6.96 -2.84 20.63
CA TRP A 280 5.76 -2.30 20.01
C TRP A 280 6.12 -1.86 18.59
N ILE A 281 5.29 -2.18 17.61
CA ILE A 281 5.47 -1.67 16.25
C ILE A 281 4.40 -0.61 16.01
N VAL A 282 4.83 0.58 15.65
CA VAL A 282 3.94 1.63 15.18
C VAL A 282 4.07 1.77 13.68
N VAL A 283 2.98 1.49 12.96
CA VAL A 283 2.87 1.76 11.53
C VAL A 283 2.15 3.09 11.34
N ARG A 284 2.90 4.13 11.00
CA ARG A 284 2.32 5.46 10.69
C ARG A 284 2.11 5.56 9.19
N ILE A 285 0.87 5.85 8.78
CA ILE A 285 0.48 6.20 7.41
C ILE A 285 0.26 7.70 7.29
N ASP A 286 0.54 8.28 6.12
CA ASP A 286 0.46 9.72 5.87
C ASP A 286 0.02 9.99 4.41
N GLY A 287 -0.90 10.94 4.22
CA GLY A 287 -1.46 11.32 2.93
C GLY A 287 -0.44 11.94 1.97
N CYS A 288 -0.19 11.28 0.84
CA CYS A 288 0.75 11.80 -0.15
C CYS A 288 0.17 13.02 -0.89
N HIS A 289 0.83 14.19 -0.76
CA HIS A 289 0.39 15.47 -1.35
C HIS A 289 -1.06 15.84 -0.99
N PHE A 290 -1.49 15.54 0.24
CA PHE A 290 -2.87 15.71 0.67
C PHE A 290 -3.35 17.16 0.72
N HIS A 291 -2.42 18.13 0.78
CA HIS A 291 -2.78 19.54 0.57
C HIS A 291 -3.48 19.73 -0.79
N ARG A 292 -2.88 19.25 -1.89
CA ARG A 292 -3.46 19.32 -3.24
C ARG A 292 -4.74 18.50 -3.33
N PHE A 293 -4.77 17.32 -2.69
CA PHE A 293 -5.95 16.46 -2.65
C PHE A 293 -7.15 17.18 -2.01
N SER A 294 -6.92 17.82 -0.87
CA SER A 294 -7.96 18.56 -0.15
C SER A 294 -8.45 19.81 -0.91
N GLU A 295 -7.59 20.44 -1.72
CA GLU A 295 -7.98 21.59 -2.54
C GLU A 295 -8.83 21.15 -3.74
N ILE A 296 -8.39 20.12 -4.48
CA ILE A 296 -9.11 19.59 -5.65
C ILE A 296 -10.48 19.03 -5.27
N HIS A 297 -10.57 18.36 -4.11
CA HIS A 297 -11.83 17.82 -3.61
C HIS A 297 -12.56 18.80 -2.68
N GLU A 298 -12.12 20.06 -2.60
CA GLU A 298 -12.78 21.17 -1.92
C GLU A 298 -13.17 20.89 -0.46
N PHE A 299 -12.24 20.32 0.31
CA PHE A 299 -12.48 20.03 1.72
C PHE A 299 -12.73 21.32 2.51
N ALA A 300 -13.67 21.26 3.45
CA ALA A 300 -13.92 22.33 4.39
C ALA A 300 -12.64 22.67 5.18
N LYS A 301 -12.46 23.95 5.49
CA LYS A 301 -11.32 24.47 6.23
C LYS A 301 -11.79 25.15 7.51
N PRO A 302 -11.08 24.99 8.64
CA PRO A 302 -9.79 24.30 8.79
C PRO A 302 -9.87 22.77 8.74
N ASN A 303 -11.03 22.19 9.06
CA ASN A 303 -11.23 20.74 9.11
C ASN A 303 -12.51 20.36 8.34
N ASP A 304 -12.50 19.20 7.70
CA ASP A 304 -13.66 18.59 7.07
C ASP A 304 -14.01 17.31 7.83
N ASP A 305 -15.15 17.30 8.49
CA ASP A 305 -15.61 16.17 9.31
C ASP A 305 -15.86 14.93 8.46
N ARG A 306 -16.30 15.07 7.21
CA ARG A 306 -16.50 13.94 6.29
C ARG A 306 -15.19 13.29 5.93
N ALA A 307 -14.16 14.09 5.66
CA ALA A 307 -12.81 13.58 5.38
C ALA A 307 -12.22 12.84 6.58
N LEU A 308 -12.36 13.41 7.78
CA LEU A 308 -11.86 12.80 9.01
C LEU A 308 -12.63 11.52 9.36
N ASN A 309 -13.96 11.52 9.20
CA ASN A 309 -14.77 10.33 9.43
C ASN A 309 -14.51 9.23 8.39
N LEU A 310 -14.17 9.58 7.14
CA LEU A 310 -13.67 8.61 6.16
C LEU A 310 -12.35 7.99 6.63
N MET A 311 -11.37 8.79 7.08
CA MET A 311 -10.11 8.27 7.65
C MET A 311 -10.38 7.37 8.87
N ASN A 312 -11.26 7.77 9.78
CA ASN A 312 -11.66 6.97 10.95
C ASN A 312 -12.28 5.64 10.52
N SER A 313 -13.17 5.67 9.53
CA SER A 313 -13.82 4.49 8.96
C SER A 313 -12.80 3.52 8.37
N CYS A 314 -11.79 4.03 7.65
CA CYS A 314 -10.68 3.23 7.16
C CYS A 314 -9.85 2.62 8.29
N ALA A 315 -9.57 3.38 9.35
CA ALA A 315 -8.83 2.88 10.51
C ALA A 315 -9.58 1.78 11.25
N VAL A 316 -10.90 1.90 11.41
CA VAL A 316 -11.76 0.83 11.96
C VAL A 316 -11.63 -0.45 11.13
N ALA A 317 -11.71 -0.35 9.80
CA ALA A 317 -11.59 -1.50 8.91
C ALA A 317 -10.19 -2.15 8.99
N VAL A 318 -9.12 -1.36 9.07
CA VAL A 318 -7.75 -1.87 9.27
C VAL A 318 -7.64 -2.58 10.62
N SER A 319 -8.15 -1.97 11.70
CA SER A 319 -8.16 -2.60 13.01
C SER A 319 -8.91 -3.93 12.96
N GLU A 320 -10.07 -4.01 12.28
CA GLU A 320 -10.87 -5.23 12.08
C GLU A 320 -10.11 -6.33 11.32
N GLU A 321 -9.53 -5.99 10.17
CA GLU A 321 -8.80 -6.95 9.33
C GLU A 321 -7.56 -7.50 10.04
N PHE A 322 -6.84 -6.66 10.80
CA PHE A 322 -5.63 -7.03 11.52
C PHE A 322 -5.86 -7.13 13.05
N ARG A 323 -7.08 -7.49 13.47
CA ARG A 323 -7.52 -7.52 14.88
C ARG A 323 -6.61 -8.35 15.79
N GLN A 324 -5.99 -9.40 15.25
CA GLN A 324 -5.11 -10.26 16.03
C GLN A 324 -3.81 -9.55 16.45
N ASP A 325 -3.42 -8.49 15.76
CA ASP A 325 -2.12 -7.83 15.90
C ASP A 325 -2.22 -6.36 16.31
N ILE A 326 -3.19 -5.62 15.78
CA ILE A 326 -3.41 -4.19 16.07
C ILE A 326 -4.27 -4.03 17.33
N VAL A 327 -3.72 -3.37 18.35
CA VAL A 327 -4.39 -3.16 19.64
C VAL A 327 -4.99 -1.75 19.79
N PHE A 328 -4.41 -0.78 19.10
CA PHE A 328 -4.80 0.62 19.18
C PHE A 328 -4.45 1.31 17.86
N ALA A 329 -5.20 2.35 17.50
CA ALA A 329 -4.80 3.29 16.46
C ALA A 329 -5.18 4.73 16.83
N TYR A 330 -4.39 5.69 16.37
CA TYR A 330 -4.64 7.11 16.59
C TYR A 330 -4.52 7.88 15.27
N GLY A 331 -5.50 8.72 14.97
CA GLY A 331 -5.56 9.49 13.74
C GLY A 331 -5.70 10.99 13.96
N VAL A 332 -5.02 11.77 13.10
CA VAL A 332 -5.13 13.23 13.04
C VAL A 332 -4.87 13.70 11.61
N SER A 333 -5.65 14.67 11.13
CA SER A 333 -5.50 15.21 9.76
C SER A 333 -5.56 14.08 8.71
N ASP A 334 -4.48 13.90 7.97
CA ASP A 334 -4.23 12.94 6.90
C ASP A 334 -3.28 11.82 7.35
N GLU A 335 -2.97 11.71 8.64
CA GLU A 335 -2.15 10.64 9.22
C GLU A 335 -2.94 9.71 10.16
N TYR A 336 -2.51 8.45 10.21
CA TYR A 336 -2.97 7.46 11.18
C TYR A 336 -1.81 6.59 11.65
N SER A 337 -1.78 6.28 12.94
CA SER A 337 -0.78 5.42 13.57
C SER A 337 -1.45 4.15 14.08
N PHE A 338 -1.03 2.99 13.59
CA PHE A 338 -1.50 1.68 14.03
C PHE A 338 -0.47 1.00 14.94
N ILE A 339 -0.91 0.58 16.12
CA ILE A 339 -0.04 0.04 17.17
C ILE A 339 -0.23 -1.47 17.18
N LEU A 340 0.81 -2.20 16.79
CA LEU A 340 0.83 -3.64 16.84
C LEU A 340 1.48 -4.10 18.15
N LYS A 341 0.90 -5.15 18.74
CA LYS A 341 1.37 -5.73 20.00
C LYS A 341 2.81 -6.22 19.92
N LYS A 342 3.56 -6.13 21.02
CA LYS A 342 4.95 -6.61 21.13
C LYS A 342 5.15 -8.05 20.62
N SER A 343 4.19 -8.92 20.90
CA SER A 343 4.21 -10.34 20.57
C SER A 343 3.75 -10.68 19.14
N THR A 344 3.44 -9.68 18.30
CA THR A 344 3.01 -9.96 16.92
C THR A 344 4.09 -10.72 16.15
N ASP A 345 3.65 -11.71 15.40
CA ASP A 345 4.44 -12.41 14.38
C ASP A 345 3.88 -12.16 12.97
N LEU A 346 3.07 -11.10 12.82
CA LEU A 346 2.48 -10.71 11.54
C LEU A 346 3.57 -10.59 10.49
N TYR A 347 3.44 -11.38 9.43
CA TYR A 347 4.43 -11.48 8.35
C TYR A 347 5.88 -11.74 8.82
N GLU A 348 6.07 -12.47 9.92
CA GLU A 348 7.39 -12.72 10.54
C GLU A 348 8.12 -11.42 10.90
N ARG A 349 7.36 -10.38 11.27
CA ARG A 349 7.85 -9.03 11.61
C ARG A 349 8.61 -8.33 10.47
N ARG A 350 8.38 -8.72 9.22
CA ARG A 350 8.99 -8.06 8.06
C ARG A 350 8.36 -6.70 7.84
N ALA A 351 9.15 -5.64 8.03
CA ALA A 351 8.68 -4.25 7.97
C ALA A 351 7.97 -3.96 6.65
N SER A 352 8.60 -4.33 5.53
CA SER A 352 8.09 -4.10 4.18
C SER A 352 6.69 -4.69 3.98
N LYS A 353 6.46 -5.94 4.39
CA LYS A 353 5.17 -6.62 4.27
C LYS A 353 4.09 -6.01 5.16
N ILE A 354 4.41 -5.72 6.42
CA ILE A 354 3.47 -5.09 7.36
C ILE A 354 3.05 -3.72 6.84
N ILE A 355 4.02 -2.88 6.48
CA ILE A 355 3.79 -1.51 5.99
C ILE A 355 2.88 -1.51 4.76
N SER A 356 3.26 -2.28 3.73
CA SER A 356 2.53 -2.34 2.46
C SER A 356 1.13 -2.94 2.62
N ALA A 357 0.97 -3.99 3.44
CA ALA A 357 -0.35 -4.60 3.68
C ALA A 357 -1.31 -3.61 4.33
N ILE A 358 -0.89 -2.94 5.41
CA ILE A 358 -1.73 -1.98 6.14
C ILE A 358 -2.07 -0.78 5.27
N VAL A 359 -1.07 -0.15 4.63
CA VAL A 359 -1.31 1.09 3.85
C VAL A 359 -2.15 0.83 2.60
N SER A 360 -1.96 -0.30 1.92
CA SER A 360 -2.76 -0.64 0.73
C SER A 360 -4.20 -1.01 1.09
N PHE A 361 -4.42 -1.71 2.22
CA PHE A 361 -5.76 -1.99 2.73
C PHE A 361 -6.48 -0.71 3.14
N PHE A 362 -5.79 0.18 3.86
CA PHE A 362 -6.32 1.50 4.22
C PHE A 362 -6.74 2.28 2.98
N THR A 363 -5.87 2.33 1.97
CA THR A 363 -6.10 3.08 0.73
C THR A 363 -7.26 2.51 -0.07
N SER A 364 -7.34 1.18 -0.22
CA SER A 364 -8.47 0.54 -0.90
C SER A 364 -9.78 0.83 -0.19
N THR A 365 -9.79 0.76 1.15
CA THR A 365 -10.97 1.11 1.95
C THR A 365 -11.36 2.57 1.77
N TYR A 366 -10.39 3.48 1.72
CA TYR A 366 -10.63 4.91 1.48
C TYR A 366 -11.33 5.17 0.15
N VAL A 367 -10.89 4.50 -0.92
CA VAL A 367 -11.51 4.60 -2.23
C VAL A 367 -12.90 3.97 -2.25
N MET A 368 -13.06 2.77 -1.68
CA MET A 368 -14.34 2.06 -1.64
C MET A 368 -15.41 2.85 -0.88
N ARG A 369 -15.05 3.42 0.28
CA ARG A 369 -15.97 4.14 1.15
C ARG A 369 -16.12 5.62 0.79
N TRP A 370 -15.42 6.12 -0.23
CA TRP A 370 -15.45 7.54 -0.61
C TRP A 370 -16.89 8.07 -0.78
N LYS A 371 -17.74 7.31 -1.47
CA LYS A 371 -19.13 7.70 -1.76
C LYS A 371 -20.05 7.71 -0.54
N ASP A 372 -19.69 7.01 0.53
CA ASP A 372 -20.45 7.01 1.78
C ASP A 372 -20.32 8.36 2.50
N PHE A 373 -19.18 9.03 2.35
CA PHE A 373 -18.87 10.31 3.01
C PHE A 373 -18.97 11.50 2.05
N PHE A 374 -18.77 11.28 0.76
CA PHE A 374 -18.82 12.29 -0.30
C PHE A 374 -19.78 11.88 -1.43
N PRO A 375 -21.08 11.71 -1.17
CA PRO A 375 -22.03 11.19 -2.15
C PRO A 375 -22.09 12.04 -3.43
N GLN A 376 -22.00 13.36 -3.28
CA GLN A 376 -22.10 14.34 -4.37
C GLN A 376 -20.75 14.70 -5.03
N ARG A 377 -19.63 14.10 -4.60
CA ARG A 377 -18.31 14.39 -5.19
C ARG A 377 -17.68 13.13 -5.74
N GLU A 378 -17.16 13.23 -6.96
CA GLU A 378 -16.35 12.17 -7.53
C GLU A 378 -14.92 12.24 -7.00
N LEU A 379 -14.31 11.07 -6.85
CA LEU A 379 -12.89 10.97 -6.55
C LEU A 379 -12.12 11.30 -7.84
N SER A 380 -11.51 12.48 -7.91
CA SER A 380 -10.91 13.01 -9.15
C SER A 380 -9.72 12.18 -9.60
N TYR A 381 -8.80 11.86 -8.69
CA TYR A 381 -7.62 11.04 -8.96
C TYR A 381 -7.36 10.05 -7.81
N PRO A 382 -6.67 8.91 -8.06
CA PRO A 382 -6.43 7.89 -7.03
C PRO A 382 -5.57 8.50 -5.90
N PRO A 383 -6.01 8.46 -4.62
CA PRO A 383 -5.17 8.85 -3.51
C PRO A 383 -4.03 7.83 -3.33
N SER A 384 -2.94 8.29 -2.73
CA SER A 384 -1.83 7.47 -2.28
C SER A 384 -1.38 7.92 -0.90
N PHE A 385 -0.80 6.99 -0.16
CA PHE A 385 -0.35 7.19 1.22
C PHE A 385 1.06 6.63 1.34
N ASP A 386 1.94 7.37 2.03
CA ASP A 386 3.21 6.84 2.49
C ASP A 386 3.04 6.19 3.86
N ALA A 387 3.95 5.28 4.20
CA ALA A 387 3.92 4.60 5.48
C ALA A 387 5.31 4.18 5.95
N ARG A 388 5.50 4.13 7.27
CA ARG A 388 6.72 3.65 7.92
C ARG A 388 6.40 2.85 9.18
N ALA A 389 7.30 1.94 9.56
CA ALA A 389 7.23 1.20 10.80
C ALA A 389 8.34 1.66 11.76
N VAL A 390 7.99 1.85 13.03
CA VAL A 390 8.92 2.27 14.10
C VAL A 390 8.76 1.34 15.29
N CYS A 391 9.87 0.89 15.87
CA CYS A 391 9.87 0.04 17.05
C CYS A 391 10.03 0.87 18.33
N TYR A 392 9.11 0.69 19.30
CA TYR A 392 9.22 1.27 20.63
C TYR A 392 9.39 0.18 21.69
N PRO A 393 10.46 0.21 22.51
CA PRO A 393 10.81 -0.92 23.38
C PRO A 393 9.94 -1.00 24.64
N SER A 394 9.36 0.10 25.09
CA SER A 394 8.55 0.16 26.31
C SER A 394 7.20 0.83 26.07
N THR A 395 6.25 0.54 26.95
CA THR A 395 4.91 1.13 26.92
C THR A 395 4.94 2.62 27.23
N GLU A 396 5.88 3.07 28.07
CA GLU A 396 6.11 4.47 28.39
C GLU A 396 6.53 5.26 27.15
N ILE A 397 7.50 4.74 26.38
CA ILE A 397 7.97 5.40 25.15
C ILE A 397 6.87 5.40 24.08
N LEU A 398 6.11 4.31 23.97
CA LEU A 398 4.94 4.27 23.08
C LEU A 398 3.88 5.33 23.48
N ARG A 399 3.63 5.50 24.78
CA ARG A 399 2.71 6.53 25.27
C ARG A 399 3.23 7.94 25.03
N ASP A 400 4.53 8.16 25.12
CA ASP A 400 5.17 9.42 24.74
C ASP A 400 5.01 9.69 23.24
N TYR A 401 5.12 8.66 22.39
CA TYR A 401 4.83 8.79 20.97
C TYR A 401 3.37 9.18 20.71
N LEU A 402 2.40 8.52 21.36
CA LEU A 402 0.99 8.85 21.21
C LEU A 402 0.67 10.26 21.73
N SER A 403 1.27 10.63 22.87
CA SER A 403 1.18 11.99 23.41
C SER A 403 1.77 13.02 22.45
N TRP A 404 2.91 12.71 21.81
CA TRP A 404 3.50 13.57 20.79
C TRP A 404 2.53 13.83 19.63
N ARG A 405 1.86 12.79 19.13
CA ARG A 405 0.87 12.92 18.05
C ARG A 405 -0.35 13.75 18.47
N GLN A 406 -0.84 13.59 19.70
CA GLN A 406 -1.98 14.37 20.18
C GLN A 406 -1.63 15.84 20.51
N VAL A 407 -0.43 16.10 21.04
CA VAL A 407 0.05 17.48 21.21
C VAL A 407 0.22 18.16 19.85
N ASP A 408 0.73 17.45 18.85
CA ASP A 408 0.85 17.99 17.48
C ASP A 408 -0.53 18.30 16.87
N CYS A 409 -1.53 17.44 17.11
CA CYS A 409 -2.93 17.70 16.77
C CYS A 409 -3.43 19.02 17.35
N HIS A 410 -3.24 19.23 18.66
CA HIS A 410 -3.65 20.47 19.34
C HIS A 410 -3.01 21.71 18.70
N ILE A 411 -1.69 21.68 18.52
CA ILE A 411 -0.94 22.82 17.99
C ILE A 411 -1.36 23.14 16.55
N ASN A 412 -1.45 22.11 15.70
CA ASN A 412 -1.82 22.26 14.30
C ASN A 412 -3.26 22.74 14.15
N ASN A 413 -4.21 22.20 14.93
CA ASN A 413 -5.59 22.64 14.86
C ASN A 413 -5.78 24.09 15.34
N GLN A 414 -5.10 24.50 16.42
CA GLN A 414 -5.10 25.90 16.87
C GLN A 414 -4.56 26.85 15.80
N TYR A 415 -3.41 26.49 15.20
CA TYR A 415 -2.81 27.25 14.12
C TYR A 415 -3.75 27.36 12.92
N ASN A 416 -4.27 26.22 12.43
CA ASN A 416 -5.12 26.15 11.26
C ASN A 416 -6.44 26.89 11.45
N THR A 417 -7.03 26.81 12.65
CA THR A 417 -8.26 27.55 12.97
C THR A 417 -8.03 29.06 12.90
N CYS A 418 -6.94 29.56 13.50
CA CYS A 418 -6.58 30.97 13.39
C CYS A 418 -6.29 31.38 11.94
N PHE A 419 -5.53 30.54 11.23
CA PHE A 419 -5.12 30.78 9.84
C PHE A 419 -6.34 30.93 8.93
N TRP A 420 -7.26 29.98 8.97
CA TRP A 420 -8.44 30.01 8.11
C TRP A 420 -9.47 31.06 8.54
N LYS A 421 -9.53 31.43 9.82
CA LYS A 421 -10.32 32.58 10.27
C LYS A 421 -9.79 33.90 9.70
N LEU A 422 -8.47 34.08 9.65
CA LEU A 422 -7.83 35.24 9.02
C LEU A 422 -8.06 35.27 7.51
N VAL A 423 -7.99 34.11 6.84
CA VAL A 423 -8.28 34.02 5.40
C VAL A 423 -9.74 34.36 5.14
N ALA A 424 -10.67 33.84 5.95
CA ALA A 424 -12.10 34.15 5.86
C ALA A 424 -12.41 35.63 6.16
N SER A 425 -11.55 36.34 6.91
CA SER A 425 -11.67 37.79 7.13
C SER A 425 -11.13 38.63 5.97
N GLY A 426 -10.83 38.02 4.82
CA GLY A 426 -10.37 38.71 3.61
C GLY A 426 -8.85 38.83 3.48
N LYS A 427 -8.05 38.28 4.40
CA LYS A 427 -6.58 38.26 4.24
C LYS A 427 -6.16 37.19 3.23
N SER A 428 -5.10 37.47 2.49
CA SER A 428 -4.44 36.45 1.69
C SER A 428 -3.80 35.37 2.56
N LYS A 429 -3.59 34.15 2.01
CA LYS A 429 -2.85 33.07 2.70
C LYS A 429 -1.48 33.54 3.23
N ARG A 430 -0.79 34.40 2.46
CA ARG A 430 0.54 34.95 2.84
C ARG A 430 0.45 35.90 4.04
N GLU A 431 -0.54 36.79 4.06
CA GLU A 431 -0.75 37.72 5.17
C GLU A 431 -1.19 36.99 6.44
N ALA A 432 -2.05 35.98 6.31
CA ALA A 432 -2.45 35.13 7.42
C ALA A 432 -1.23 34.41 8.03
N GLN A 433 -0.39 33.78 7.19
CA GLN A 433 0.83 33.11 7.65
C GLN A 433 1.79 34.10 8.34
N HIS A 434 2.00 35.28 7.77
CA HIS A 434 2.84 36.31 8.37
C HIS A 434 2.31 36.77 9.73
N SER A 435 0.99 36.94 9.87
CA SER A 435 0.35 37.34 11.13
C SER A 435 0.46 36.29 12.24
N LEU A 436 0.65 35.02 11.90
CA LEU A 436 0.79 33.93 12.87
C LEU A 436 2.24 33.58 13.18
N LYS A 437 3.20 34.07 12.38
CA LYS A 437 4.62 33.76 12.55
C LYS A 437 5.14 34.30 13.88
N GLY A 438 5.61 33.40 14.75
CA GLY A 438 6.13 33.77 16.08
C GLY A 438 5.06 34.23 17.08
N ALA A 439 3.78 34.17 16.72
CA ALA A 439 2.69 34.58 17.60
C ALA A 439 2.42 33.51 18.67
N GLN A 440 2.00 33.95 19.87
CA GLN A 440 1.41 33.05 20.85
C GLN A 440 0.00 32.69 20.40
N LEU A 441 -0.22 31.43 20.00
CA LEU A 441 -1.49 30.97 19.43
C LEU A 441 -2.69 31.24 20.34
N GLN A 442 -2.52 31.05 21.66
CA GLN A 442 -3.60 31.30 22.62
C GLN A 442 -4.09 32.76 22.60
N LYS A 443 -3.16 33.71 22.60
CA LYS A 443 -3.49 35.14 22.46
C LYS A 443 -4.19 35.41 21.12
N LYS A 444 -3.78 34.73 20.04
CA LYS A 444 -4.41 34.89 18.73
C LYS A 444 -5.83 34.36 18.69
N ILE A 445 -6.11 33.24 19.35
CA ILE A 445 -7.44 32.65 19.49
C ILE A 445 -8.38 33.67 20.16
N GLU A 446 -7.92 34.31 21.23
CA GLU A 446 -8.65 35.37 21.95
C GLU A 446 -8.86 36.61 21.07
N GLU A 447 -7.82 37.12 20.41
CA GLU A 447 -7.90 38.26 19.48
C GLU A 447 -8.89 38.03 18.33
N LEU A 448 -9.02 36.78 17.87
CA LEU A 448 -9.92 36.40 16.77
C LEU A 448 -11.32 35.98 17.25
N ALA A 449 -11.59 36.10 18.56
CA ALA A 449 -12.84 35.68 19.21
C ALA A 449 -13.24 34.24 18.83
N ILE A 450 -12.25 33.33 18.78
CA ILE A 450 -12.46 31.91 18.48
C ILE A 450 -12.75 31.19 19.80
N ASP A 451 -13.95 30.61 19.93
CA ASP A 451 -14.26 29.71 21.04
C ASP A 451 -13.71 28.31 20.75
N TYR A 452 -12.40 28.14 20.97
CA TYR A 452 -11.70 26.89 20.65
C TYR A 452 -12.31 25.69 21.38
N ASN A 453 -12.73 25.86 22.64
CA ASN A 453 -13.27 24.76 23.45
C ASN A 453 -14.63 24.26 22.97
N LYS A 454 -15.38 25.07 22.20
CA LYS A 454 -16.62 24.65 21.55
C LYS A 454 -16.42 23.95 20.20
N LEU A 455 -15.19 23.90 19.67
CA LEU A 455 -14.93 23.11 18.47
C LEU A 455 -15.17 21.61 18.74
N PRO A 456 -15.65 20.86 17.73
CA PRO A 456 -15.81 19.41 17.83
C PRO A 456 -14.58 18.73 18.42
N VAL A 457 -14.80 17.80 19.35
CA VAL A 457 -13.71 17.16 20.10
C VAL A 457 -12.76 16.43 19.16
N MET A 458 -13.25 15.81 18.09
CA MET A 458 -12.44 15.18 17.03
C MET A 458 -11.38 16.10 16.44
N PHE A 459 -11.70 17.39 16.22
CA PHE A 459 -10.74 18.34 15.66
C PHE A 459 -9.67 18.74 16.66
N ARG A 460 -10.00 18.68 17.95
CA ARG A 460 -9.08 19.05 19.03
C ARG A 460 -8.23 17.88 19.45
N GLN A 461 -8.81 16.71 19.63
CA GLN A 461 -8.19 15.53 20.26
C GLN A 461 -7.79 14.45 19.26
N GLY A 462 -8.15 14.57 17.98
CA GLY A 462 -8.00 13.48 17.02
C GLY A 462 -8.97 12.34 17.29
N SER A 463 -8.64 11.15 16.77
CA SER A 463 -9.48 9.96 16.85
C SER A 463 -8.68 8.76 17.37
N SER A 464 -9.11 8.20 18.49
CA SER A 464 -8.59 6.96 19.06
C SER A 464 -9.49 5.79 18.67
N VAL A 465 -8.89 4.75 18.07
CA VAL A 465 -9.57 3.54 17.60
C VAL A 465 -9.03 2.35 18.37
N PHE A 466 -9.89 1.63 19.06
CA PHE A 466 -9.47 0.50 19.89
C PHE A 466 -10.58 -0.52 20.11
N TRP A 467 -10.17 -1.68 20.57
CA TRP A 467 -11.07 -2.76 20.95
C TRP A 467 -11.38 -2.68 22.43
N ASP A 468 -12.66 -2.81 22.78
CA ASP A 468 -13.05 -3.03 24.16
C ASP A 468 -13.91 -4.29 24.28
N ARG A 469 -13.72 -5.03 25.36
CA ARG A 469 -14.56 -6.19 25.66
C ARG A 469 -15.88 -5.64 26.17
N VAL A 470 -16.93 -5.81 25.38
CA VAL A 470 -18.28 -5.49 25.85
C VAL A 470 -18.70 -6.58 26.82
N ASP A 471 -18.48 -6.35 28.12
CA ASP A 471 -19.19 -7.07 29.16
C ASP A 471 -20.68 -6.72 29.00
N ASN A 472 -21.49 -7.70 28.60
CA ASN A 472 -22.97 -7.68 28.39
C ASN A 472 -23.45 -7.58 26.93
N VAL A 473 -23.59 -8.74 26.29
CA VAL A 473 -24.80 -9.08 25.54
C VAL A 473 -25.25 -10.46 26.01
N LEU A 474 -26.43 -10.53 26.66
CA LEU A 474 -27.13 -11.78 26.92
C LEU A 474 -27.51 -12.37 25.56
N ILE A 475 -26.83 -13.45 25.14
CA ILE A 475 -27.17 -14.19 23.93
C ILE A 475 -28.27 -15.18 24.31
N ASP A 476 -29.45 -15.03 23.70
CA ASP A 476 -30.45 -16.09 23.60
C ASP A 476 -29.82 -17.28 22.86
N GLN A 477 -29.71 -18.41 23.56
CA GLN A 477 -29.11 -19.63 23.05
C GLN A 477 -30.12 -20.41 22.17
N GLU A 478 -30.28 -20.06 20.90
CA GLU A 478 -31.03 -20.93 19.97
C GLU A 478 -30.45 -21.10 18.55
N SER A 479 -29.22 -20.65 18.27
CA SER A 479 -28.56 -21.00 17.00
C SER A 479 -27.15 -21.54 17.26
N GLY A 480 -26.96 -22.85 17.06
CA GLY A 480 -25.71 -23.58 17.22
C GLY A 480 -24.63 -23.25 16.18
N GLU A 481 -24.33 -21.98 15.98
CA GLU A 481 -23.10 -21.52 15.35
C GLU A 481 -22.25 -20.82 16.40
N SER A 482 -21.02 -21.29 16.60
CA SER A 482 -20.06 -20.65 17.48
C SER A 482 -19.60 -19.33 16.87
N SER A 483 -20.36 -18.25 17.07
CA SER A 483 -19.89 -16.89 16.80
C SER A 483 -18.77 -16.59 17.80
N GLU A 484 -17.53 -16.60 17.34
CA GLU A 484 -16.40 -16.15 18.16
C GLU A 484 -16.71 -14.75 18.72
N ASN A 485 -16.76 -14.66 20.05
CA ASN A 485 -17.23 -13.53 20.84
C ASN A 485 -16.25 -12.34 20.75
N TYR A 486 -16.10 -11.75 19.56
CA TYR A 486 -15.18 -10.65 19.35
C TYR A 486 -15.85 -9.31 19.66
N GLY A 487 -15.24 -8.55 20.58
CA GLY A 487 -15.68 -7.19 20.94
C GLY A 487 -15.73 -6.23 19.75
N LYS A 488 -16.43 -5.11 19.93
CA LYS A 488 -16.64 -4.06 18.92
C LYS A 488 -15.44 -3.12 18.84
N VAL A 489 -15.12 -2.57 17.65
CA VAL A 489 -14.19 -1.42 17.55
C VAL A 489 -14.91 -0.16 17.98
N PHE A 490 -14.28 0.61 18.86
CA PHE A 490 -14.74 1.93 19.24
C PHE A 490 -13.89 2.99 18.58
N VAL A 491 -14.53 4.09 18.19
CA VAL A 491 -13.88 5.35 17.83
C VAL A 491 -14.26 6.36 18.91
N GLN A 492 -13.26 6.92 19.59
CA GLN A 492 -13.45 7.93 20.62
C GLN A 492 -12.54 9.13 20.37
N HIS A 493 -12.97 10.30 20.85
CA HIS A 493 -12.23 11.56 20.75
C HIS A 493 -11.93 12.04 22.17
N ILE A 494 -10.79 11.62 22.70
CA ILE A 494 -10.48 11.69 24.14
C ILE A 494 -9.01 12.02 24.34
N ASP A 495 -8.69 12.58 25.51
CA ASP A 495 -7.30 12.81 25.91
C ASP A 495 -6.60 11.47 26.18
N ILE A 496 -5.53 11.20 25.43
CA ILE A 496 -4.66 10.04 25.60
C ILE A 496 -3.28 10.43 26.13
N ILE A 497 -3.06 11.72 26.43
CA ILE A 497 -1.84 12.21 27.09
C ILE A 497 -1.88 11.86 28.59
N GLY A 498 -3.02 12.14 29.26
CA GLY A 498 -3.24 11.84 30.67
C GLY A 498 -3.28 10.33 30.97
N SER A 499 -3.31 9.99 32.26
CA SER A 499 -3.40 8.59 32.69
C SER A 499 -4.81 8.01 32.64
N THR A 500 -5.85 8.85 32.73
CA THR A 500 -7.26 8.44 32.89
C THR A 500 -7.69 7.41 31.87
N PHE A 501 -7.56 7.71 30.58
CA PHE A 501 -7.93 6.78 29.50
C PHE A 501 -7.25 5.41 29.64
N TRP A 502 -5.93 5.41 29.88
CA TRP A 502 -5.16 4.17 29.97
C TRP A 502 -5.48 3.35 31.23
N LEU A 503 -5.96 4.00 32.30
CA LEU A 503 -6.42 3.33 33.52
C LEU A 503 -7.82 2.75 33.35
N GLU A 504 -8.68 3.40 32.58
CA GLU A 504 -10.03 2.93 32.24
C GLU A 504 -10.00 1.76 31.25
N HIS A 505 -8.98 1.71 30.39
CA HIS A 505 -8.80 0.65 29.38
C HIS A 505 -7.45 -0.07 29.52
N PRO A 506 -7.18 -0.75 30.65
CA PRO A 506 -5.89 -1.37 30.91
C PRO A 506 -5.53 -2.43 29.85
N GLY A 507 -6.53 -3.11 29.28
CA GLY A 507 -6.33 -4.19 28.30
C GLY A 507 -5.73 -3.80 26.95
N ILE A 508 -5.66 -2.50 26.62
CA ILE A 508 -5.13 -2.03 25.33
C ILE A 508 -3.61 -2.24 25.25
N LEU A 509 -2.89 -1.85 26.31
CA LEU A 509 -1.42 -1.90 26.36
C LEU A 509 -0.89 -2.91 27.41
N ASP A 510 -1.77 -3.67 28.06
CA ASP A 510 -1.36 -4.70 29.04
C ASP A 510 -0.74 -5.92 28.36
N GLU A 511 0.51 -6.20 28.76
CA GLU A 511 1.33 -7.29 28.25
C GLU A 511 0.84 -8.67 28.73
N LYS A 512 0.08 -8.74 29.83
CA LYS A 512 -0.29 -10.01 30.50
C LYS A 512 -1.52 -10.70 29.90
N LEU A 513 -2.41 -9.94 29.25
CA LEU A 513 -3.67 -10.47 28.71
C LEU A 513 -3.52 -11.26 27.40
N TYR A 514 -2.36 -11.17 26.74
CA TYR A 514 -2.11 -11.83 25.45
C TYR A 514 -1.29 -13.12 25.54
N VAL A 515 -0.84 -13.51 26.75
CA VAL A 515 0.00 -14.70 26.96
C VAL A 515 -0.83 -15.97 27.23
N SER A 516 -2.11 -15.84 27.61
CA SER A 516 -2.95 -16.98 27.99
C SER A 516 -3.78 -17.53 26.82
N LYS A 517 -3.16 -18.09 25.77
CA LYS A 517 -3.84 -18.98 24.80
C LYS A 517 -2.86 -19.76 23.92
N LYS A 518 -1.92 -20.47 24.55
CA LYS A 518 -1.26 -21.65 23.97
C LYS A 518 -0.90 -22.62 25.11
N CYS A 519 -1.82 -23.52 25.41
CA CYS A 519 -1.53 -24.86 25.90
C CYS A 519 -2.28 -25.83 25.00
#